data_AF-A0A3Q0KLT7-F1
#
_entry.id   AF-A0A3Q0KLT7-F1
#
_cell.length_a   1.000
_cell.length_b   1.000
_cell.length_c   1.000
_cell.angle_alpha   90.00
_cell.angle_beta   90.00
_cell.angle_gamma   90.00
#
_symmetry.space_group_name_H-M   'P 1'
#
loop_
_entity.id
_entity.type
_entity.pdbx_description
1 polymer ?
#
loop_
_entity_poly.entity_id
_entity_poly.type
_entity_poly.pdbx_seq_one_letter_code
_entity_poly.pdbx_strand_id
1 'polypeptide(L)'
;MSILTNIRNFFDHVGENLNHTFRSPGRLPRLNQNNETNNTRCSTGPPRNSLLRRQSVAAESFDPEKDSDDNNEEERRIYPKSDSQRSRLTNAVKEILLFRCLDEEQKSKVIDAMQEMKVKEGDVVIKQGDDGDNFYVIESGTYDIYVKQNQSNDEKLGEKVGSYNGQGSFGELALMYNTSRAASIIATTNGILWLMDRNTFRRIVLKAAFHKRQTYVELLEDIPLLKELSSYERTNVADALQSRIYQDGATIISQGETGKEMFIIESGTVRISVKENSKEVELSRLGKGAYFGELALITKRPRAASAYAVGETKLAVLDVASFERLMGPCLKVMQRNIDTYEKQLSELLGTNNQLKLNEFRSK
;
A
#
# COMPACT_ATOMS: atom_id res chain seq x y z
N MET A 1 -5.47 11.30 -3.33
CA MET A 1 -6.23 10.73 -2.19
C MET A 1 -5.75 9.32 -1.78
N SER A 2 -5.03 8.60 -2.64
CA SER A 2 -4.73 7.16 -2.47
C SER A 2 -3.92 6.77 -1.20
N ILE A 3 -2.88 7.54 -0.83
CA ILE A 3 -2.08 7.26 0.39
C ILE A 3 -2.87 7.56 1.67
N LEU A 4 -3.62 8.67 1.69
CA LEU A 4 -4.50 8.99 2.82
C LEU A 4 -5.66 8.01 2.94
N THR A 5 -6.17 7.46 1.84
CA THR A 5 -7.20 6.41 1.84
C THR A 5 -6.67 5.08 2.39
N ASN A 6 -5.45 4.67 2.01
CA ASN A 6 -4.85 3.45 2.58
C ASN A 6 -4.52 3.59 4.07
N ILE A 7 -4.11 4.78 4.52
CA ILE A 7 -3.88 5.04 5.94
C ILE A 7 -5.23 5.15 6.71
N ARG A 8 -6.29 5.67 6.08
CA ARG A 8 -7.63 5.72 6.67
C ARG A 8 -8.21 4.32 6.91
N ASN A 9 -8.08 3.41 5.93
CA ASN A 9 -8.55 2.03 6.06
C ASN A 9 -7.81 1.23 7.15
N PHE A 10 -6.53 1.57 7.40
CA PHE A 10 -5.74 0.98 8.49
C PHE A 10 -6.29 1.36 9.87
N PHE A 11 -6.77 2.59 10.05
CA PHE A 11 -7.35 3.05 11.33
C PHE A 11 -8.75 2.52 11.60
N ASP A 12 -9.55 2.22 10.57
CA ASP A 12 -10.82 1.52 10.77
C ASP A 12 -10.58 0.12 11.36
N HIS A 13 -9.49 -0.57 10.94
CA HIS A 13 -9.13 -1.89 11.48
C HIS A 13 -8.38 -1.84 12.83
N VAL A 14 -7.54 -0.84 13.08
CA VAL A 14 -6.84 -0.70 14.38
C VAL A 14 -7.78 -0.16 15.47
N GLY A 15 -8.69 0.75 15.12
CA GLY A 15 -9.73 1.26 16.01
C GLY A 15 -10.75 0.20 16.43
N GLU A 16 -11.04 -0.78 15.56
CA GLU A 16 -11.88 -1.93 15.93
C GLU A 16 -11.16 -2.91 16.88
N ASN A 17 -9.86 -3.14 16.69
CA ASN A 17 -9.08 -4.06 17.52
C ASN A 17 -8.80 -3.53 18.95
N LEU A 18 -8.71 -2.21 19.12
CA LEU A 18 -8.60 -1.59 20.45
C LEU A 18 -9.94 -1.55 21.21
N ASN A 19 -11.08 -1.58 20.50
CA ASN A 19 -12.39 -1.65 21.14
C ASN A 19 -12.82 -3.09 21.47
N HIS A 20 -12.30 -4.09 20.75
CA HIS A 20 -12.65 -5.50 20.98
C HIS A 20 -11.99 -6.13 22.22
N THR A 21 -10.97 -5.50 22.79
CA THR A 21 -10.30 -5.93 24.03
C THR A 21 -10.95 -5.38 25.31
N PHE A 22 -11.93 -4.47 25.21
CA PHE A 22 -12.78 -4.03 26.32
C PHE A 22 -14.00 -4.94 26.52
N ARG A 23 -13.77 -6.21 26.82
CA ARG A 23 -14.75 -7.05 27.55
C ARG A 23 -14.04 -7.67 28.75
N SER A 24 -14.38 -7.16 29.93
CA SER A 24 -13.91 -7.66 31.22
C SER A 24 -14.10 -9.19 31.33
N PRO A 25 -13.20 -9.90 32.03
CA PRO A 25 -13.27 -11.35 32.14
C PRO A 25 -14.55 -11.76 32.90
N GLY A 26 -15.25 -12.74 32.32
CA GLY A 26 -16.48 -13.30 32.85
C GLY A 26 -16.32 -13.76 34.30
N ARG A 27 -17.28 -13.34 35.14
CA ARG A 27 -17.52 -13.93 36.46
C ARG A 27 -17.77 -15.43 36.33
N LEU A 28 -17.11 -16.18 37.20
CA LEU A 28 -17.28 -17.62 37.42
C LEU A 28 -18.77 -18.01 37.62
N PRO A 29 -19.20 -19.20 37.18
CA PRO A 29 -20.57 -19.65 37.33
C PRO A 29 -20.80 -20.17 38.76
N ARG A 30 -21.86 -19.66 39.42
CA ARG A 30 -22.49 -20.35 40.55
C ARG A 30 -23.76 -21.03 40.08
N LEU A 31 -23.85 -22.31 40.43
CA LEU A 31 -24.97 -23.20 40.19
C LEU A 31 -26.19 -22.87 41.06
N ASN A 32 -27.34 -23.07 40.41
CA ASN A 32 -28.62 -23.61 40.88
C ASN A 32 -29.73 -22.71 41.46
N GLN A 33 -30.85 -22.80 40.72
CA GLN A 33 -32.23 -23.06 41.12
C GLN A 33 -33.26 -21.91 41.15
N ASN A 34 -34.13 -22.01 40.14
CA ASN A 34 -35.60 -22.00 40.19
C ASN A 34 -36.38 -20.67 40.04
N ASN A 35 -37.32 -20.79 39.09
CA ASN A 35 -38.67 -20.22 39.00
C ASN A 35 -38.91 -18.86 38.31
N GLU A 36 -39.46 -19.01 37.11
CA GLU A 36 -40.75 -18.48 36.64
C GLU A 36 -40.96 -16.97 36.45
N THR A 37 -41.26 -16.67 35.18
CA THR A 37 -42.24 -15.69 34.67
C THR A 37 -42.13 -14.24 35.13
N ASN A 38 -41.67 -13.36 34.23
CA ASN A 38 -42.57 -12.30 33.74
C ASN A 38 -42.05 -11.55 32.50
N ASN A 39 -43.00 -11.37 31.61
CA ASN A 39 -42.96 -10.75 30.30
C ASN A 39 -42.59 -9.25 30.43
N THR A 40 -41.37 -8.86 30.06
CA THR A 40 -40.99 -7.44 29.97
C THR A 40 -40.37 -7.13 28.62
N ARG A 41 -41.08 -6.30 27.86
CA ARG A 41 -40.72 -5.81 26.52
C ARG A 41 -39.27 -5.32 26.49
N CYS A 42 -38.46 -5.89 25.59
CA CYS A 42 -37.12 -5.43 25.30
C CYS A 42 -37.19 -4.09 24.55
N SER A 43 -37.11 -2.99 25.28
CA SER A 43 -36.88 -1.65 24.73
C SER A 43 -35.37 -1.44 24.63
N THR A 44 -34.77 -1.85 23.50
CA THR A 44 -33.40 -1.47 23.16
C THR A 44 -33.44 -0.04 22.62
N GLY A 45 -33.31 0.93 23.53
CA GLY A 45 -32.99 2.30 23.16
C GLY A 45 -31.63 2.38 22.44
N PRO A 46 -31.38 3.42 21.62
CA PRO A 46 -30.11 3.57 20.92
C PRO A 46 -28.95 3.65 21.92
N PRO A 47 -27.74 3.19 21.56
CA PRO A 47 -26.60 3.17 22.47
C PRO A 47 -26.36 4.57 23.01
N ARG A 48 -26.17 4.68 24.33
CA ARG A 48 -25.81 5.94 24.98
C ARG A 48 -24.57 6.52 24.29
N ASN A 49 -24.76 7.64 23.60
CA ASN A 49 -23.69 8.43 22.99
C ASN A 49 -22.58 8.68 24.01
N SER A 50 -21.48 7.94 23.93
CA SER A 50 -20.21 8.44 24.46
C SER A 50 -19.82 9.60 23.54
N LEU A 51 -20.18 10.81 23.94
CA LEU A 51 -19.79 12.07 23.30
C LEU A 51 -18.27 12.30 23.50
N LEU A 52 -17.43 11.36 23.05
CA LEU A 52 -16.02 11.64 22.83
C LEU A 52 -15.95 12.51 21.57
N ARG A 53 -15.80 13.82 21.78
CA ARG A 53 -15.65 14.81 20.71
C ARG A 53 -14.38 14.47 19.93
N ARG A 54 -14.54 14.02 18.67
CA ARG A 54 -13.42 13.78 17.76
C ARG A 54 -12.66 15.09 17.55
N GLN A 55 -11.40 15.14 18.02
CA GLN A 55 -10.51 16.26 17.75
C GLN A 55 -9.91 16.11 16.35
N SER A 56 -9.73 17.23 15.66
CA SER A 56 -9.04 17.26 14.37
C SER A 56 -7.54 17.14 14.58
N VAL A 57 -6.86 16.52 13.62
CA VAL A 57 -5.41 16.31 13.62
C VAL A 57 -4.85 16.96 12.38
N ALA A 58 -3.73 17.68 12.52
CA ALA A 58 -3.11 18.43 11.42
C ALA A 58 -1.63 18.10 11.35
N ALA A 59 -1.15 17.82 10.14
CA ALA A 59 0.26 17.64 9.87
C ALA A 59 0.89 18.95 9.39
N GLU A 60 2.20 19.11 9.56
CA GLU A 60 2.95 20.23 8.98
C GLU A 60 2.85 20.22 7.45
N SER A 61 2.77 21.39 6.82
CA SER A 61 2.74 21.49 5.37
C SER A 61 4.09 21.08 4.76
N PHE A 62 4.06 20.25 3.73
CA PHE A 62 5.23 19.88 2.94
C PHE A 62 4.93 20.18 1.48
N ASP A 63 5.80 20.95 0.83
CA ASP A 63 5.69 21.32 -0.57
C ASP A 63 6.75 20.53 -1.38
N PRO A 64 6.38 19.40 -2.00
CA PRO A 64 7.34 18.54 -2.67
C PRO A 64 7.95 19.17 -3.94
N GLU A 65 7.29 20.16 -4.55
CA GLU A 65 7.79 20.84 -5.75
C GLU A 65 8.90 21.85 -5.40
N LYS A 66 8.81 22.49 -4.23
CA LYS A 66 9.83 23.43 -3.74
C LYS A 66 10.98 22.75 -3.01
N ASP A 67 10.82 21.49 -2.60
CA ASP A 67 11.92 20.64 -2.13
C ASP A 67 12.77 20.17 -3.32
N SER A 68 13.07 21.09 -4.24
CA SER A 68 13.74 20.87 -5.52
C SER A 68 15.24 20.78 -5.32
N ASP A 69 15.69 19.85 -4.48
CA ASP A 69 17.12 19.63 -4.28
C ASP A 69 17.41 18.13 -4.17
N ASP A 70 17.62 17.52 -5.34
CA ASP A 70 18.62 16.47 -5.46
C ASP A 70 20.06 17.04 -5.28
N ASN A 71 20.22 18.36 -5.19
CA ASN A 71 21.51 19.04 -5.00
C ASN A 71 21.84 19.39 -3.53
N ASN A 72 20.91 19.27 -2.57
CA ASN A 72 21.25 19.37 -1.15
C ASN A 72 21.74 18.01 -0.64
N GLU A 73 22.94 17.62 -1.08
CA GLU A 73 23.71 16.53 -0.46
C GLU A 73 23.84 16.74 1.06
N GLU A 74 23.86 18.00 1.50
CA GLU A 74 23.98 18.38 2.92
C GLU A 74 22.85 17.88 3.82
N GLU A 75 21.66 17.60 3.30
CA GLU A 75 20.56 17.07 4.10
C GLU A 75 20.38 15.55 4.02
N ARG A 76 21.12 14.85 3.17
CA ARG A 76 21.13 13.38 3.15
C ARG A 76 21.94 12.88 4.34
N ARG A 77 21.25 12.66 5.47
CA ARG A 77 21.83 12.02 6.64
C ARG A 77 22.17 10.57 6.27
N ILE A 78 23.46 10.26 6.19
CA ILE A 78 23.95 8.90 5.97
C ILE A 78 24.68 8.45 7.22
N TYR A 79 24.13 7.45 7.91
CA TYR A 79 24.80 6.79 9.02
C TYR A 79 25.39 5.46 8.54
N PRO A 80 26.71 5.24 8.69
CA PRO A 80 27.36 4.02 8.21
C PRO A 80 26.82 2.79 8.95
N LYS A 81 26.60 1.71 8.20
CA LYS A 81 26.06 0.43 8.69
C LYS A 81 26.83 -0.72 8.05
N SER A 82 27.01 -1.81 8.78
CA SER A 82 27.54 -3.04 8.18
C SER A 82 26.52 -3.66 7.20
N ASP A 83 27.01 -4.46 6.25
CA ASP A 83 26.14 -5.18 5.31
C ASP A 83 25.10 -6.05 6.02
N SER A 84 25.50 -6.67 7.14
CA SER A 84 24.61 -7.49 7.96
C SER A 84 23.48 -6.65 8.60
N GLN A 85 23.80 -5.46 9.12
CA GLN A 85 22.80 -4.55 9.67
C GLN A 85 21.87 -4.05 8.57
N ARG A 86 22.42 -3.59 7.43
CA ARG A 86 21.65 -3.11 6.29
C ARG A 86 20.66 -4.18 5.78
N SER A 87 21.09 -5.44 5.68
CA SER A 87 20.21 -6.55 5.28
C SER A 87 19.06 -6.77 6.27
N ARG A 88 19.34 -6.80 7.59
CA ARG A 88 18.29 -6.94 8.61
C ARG A 88 17.32 -5.76 8.61
N LEU A 89 17.82 -4.53 8.50
CA LEU A 89 16.99 -3.33 8.38
C LEU A 89 16.11 -3.37 7.14
N THR A 90 16.66 -3.77 6.00
CA THR A 90 15.90 -3.86 4.75
C THR A 90 14.69 -4.78 4.92
N ASN A 91 14.88 -5.92 5.57
CA ASN A 91 13.80 -6.86 5.86
C ASN A 91 12.78 -6.28 6.85
N ALA A 92 13.22 -5.60 7.91
CA ALA A 92 12.32 -4.96 8.89
C ALA A 92 11.51 -3.80 8.26
N VAL A 93 12.16 -2.99 7.42
CA VAL A 93 11.58 -1.81 6.77
C VAL A 93 10.54 -2.19 5.72
N LYS A 94 10.76 -3.29 4.99
CA LYS A 94 9.86 -3.77 3.95
C LYS A 94 8.44 -4.05 4.43
N GLU A 95 8.28 -4.46 5.69
CA GLU A 95 6.96 -4.81 6.25
C GLU A 95 6.18 -3.61 6.80
N ILE A 96 6.84 -2.47 7.02
CA ILE A 96 6.19 -1.27 7.55
C ILE A 96 5.26 -0.67 6.49
N LEU A 97 3.99 -0.45 6.86
CA LEU A 97 2.94 0.02 5.96
C LEU A 97 3.34 1.27 5.14
N LEU A 98 4.01 2.24 5.78
CA LEU A 98 4.41 3.50 5.15
C LEU A 98 5.58 3.32 4.16
N PHE A 99 6.35 2.26 4.28
CA PHE A 99 7.50 1.98 3.43
C PHE A 99 7.24 0.91 2.35
N ARG A 100 6.12 0.18 2.45
CA ARG A 100 5.68 -0.76 1.41
C ARG A 100 5.50 -0.12 0.04
N CYS A 101 5.20 1.19 0.00
CA CYS A 101 5.01 1.93 -1.24
C CYS A 101 6.30 2.47 -1.85
N LEU A 102 7.43 2.38 -1.13
CA LEU A 102 8.73 2.86 -1.59
C LEU A 102 9.38 1.82 -2.50
N ASP A 103 10.09 2.28 -3.52
CA ASP A 103 10.98 1.45 -4.32
C ASP A 103 12.29 1.13 -3.57
N GLU A 104 13.15 0.29 -4.15
CA GLU A 104 14.40 -0.13 -3.50
C GLU A 104 15.40 1.02 -3.30
N GLU A 105 15.43 1.99 -4.22
CA GLU A 105 16.28 3.18 -4.08
C GLU A 105 15.82 4.04 -2.90
N GLN A 106 14.51 4.27 -2.80
CA GLN A 106 13.88 5.01 -1.71
C GLN A 106 14.01 4.29 -0.37
N LYS A 107 13.87 2.95 -0.33
CA LYS A 107 14.15 2.16 0.87
C LYS A 107 15.61 2.28 1.29
N SER A 108 16.54 2.29 0.32
CA SER A 108 17.96 2.54 0.63
C SER A 108 18.13 3.89 1.32
N LYS A 109 17.48 4.95 0.83
CA LYS A 109 17.50 6.28 1.46
C LYS A 109 16.94 6.27 2.89
N VAL A 110 15.87 5.50 3.16
CA VAL A 110 15.35 5.29 4.53
C VAL A 110 16.41 4.62 5.40
N ILE A 111 17.05 3.56 4.90
CA ILE A 111 18.06 2.83 5.66
C ILE A 111 19.27 3.72 5.93
N ASP A 112 19.73 4.50 4.97
CA ASP A 112 20.86 5.43 5.15
C ASP A 112 20.59 6.46 6.25
N ALA A 113 19.36 6.99 6.29
CA ALA A 113 18.90 7.96 7.28
C ALA A 113 18.70 7.40 8.70
N MET A 114 18.66 6.09 8.89
CA MET A 114 18.47 5.49 10.21
C MET A 114 19.74 5.54 11.07
N GLN A 115 19.62 6.08 12.27
CA GLN A 115 20.71 6.16 13.25
C GLN A 115 20.58 5.07 14.31
N GLU A 116 21.69 4.44 14.69
CA GLU A 116 21.71 3.46 15.78
C GLU A 116 21.52 4.16 17.14
N MET A 117 20.64 3.60 17.98
CA MET A 117 20.43 3.99 19.37
C MET A 117 20.49 2.76 20.25
N LYS A 118 21.41 2.77 21.22
CA LYS A 118 21.53 1.73 22.24
C LYS A 118 20.65 2.11 23.44
N VAL A 119 19.90 1.15 23.94
CA VAL A 119 19.04 1.31 25.11
C VAL A 119 19.42 0.29 26.18
N LYS A 120 19.30 0.69 27.44
CA LYS A 120 19.46 -0.17 28.60
C LYS A 120 18.09 -0.60 29.13
N GLU A 121 18.07 -1.71 29.83
CA GLU A 121 16.89 -2.12 30.60
C GLU A 121 16.43 -0.98 31.53
N GLY A 122 15.13 -0.69 31.50
CA GLY A 122 14.49 0.39 32.23
C GLY A 122 14.42 1.72 31.48
N ASP A 123 15.12 1.88 30.36
CA ASP A 123 15.09 3.13 29.59
C ASP A 123 13.69 3.38 29.01
N VAL A 124 13.19 4.59 29.22
CA VAL A 124 11.94 5.08 28.61
C VAL A 124 12.28 5.63 27.23
N VAL A 125 12.00 4.85 26.18
CA VAL A 125 12.29 5.21 24.78
C VAL A 125 11.31 6.28 24.29
N ILE A 126 10.04 6.12 24.65
CA ILE A 126 8.96 7.06 24.36
C ILE A 126 8.16 7.23 25.63
N LYS A 127 7.76 8.46 25.94
CA LYS A 127 6.81 8.74 27.00
C LYS A 127 5.51 9.26 26.39
N GLN A 128 4.38 8.71 26.83
CA GLN A 128 3.06 9.15 26.42
C GLN A 128 2.86 10.63 26.75
N GLY A 129 2.30 11.38 25.80
CA GLY A 129 2.05 12.81 25.91
C GLY A 129 3.18 13.70 25.39
N ASP A 130 4.39 13.19 25.26
CA ASP A 130 5.50 13.94 24.68
C ASP A 130 5.26 14.21 23.19
N ASP A 131 5.90 15.23 22.65
CA ASP A 131 5.90 15.45 21.21
C ASP A 131 6.73 14.36 20.52
N GLY A 132 6.24 13.88 19.37
CA GLY A 132 6.89 12.78 18.69
C GLY A 132 7.88 13.22 17.63
N ASP A 133 9.17 13.06 17.89
CA ASP A 133 10.19 13.57 16.97
C ASP A 133 10.84 12.50 16.11
N ASN A 134 10.73 11.23 16.51
CA ASN A 134 11.42 10.12 15.87
C ASN A 134 10.51 8.91 15.61
N PHE A 135 10.85 8.16 14.57
CA PHE A 135 10.37 6.83 14.25
C PHE A 135 11.41 5.83 14.73
N TYR A 136 10.99 4.66 15.23
CA TYR A 136 11.90 3.63 15.73
C TYR A 136 11.62 2.27 15.10
N VAL A 137 12.69 1.57 14.74
CA VAL A 137 12.67 0.16 14.32
C VAL A 137 13.51 -0.65 15.30
N ILE A 138 12.98 -1.78 15.76
CA ILE A 138 13.65 -2.66 16.71
C ILE A 138 14.66 -3.54 15.98
N GLU A 139 15.93 -3.47 16.40
CA GLU A 139 16.98 -4.42 15.99
C GLU A 139 17.07 -5.57 16.99
N SER A 140 17.03 -5.25 18.28
CA SER A 140 17.15 -6.23 19.36
C SER A 140 16.58 -5.69 20.68
N GLY A 141 16.43 -6.58 21.65
CA GLY A 141 15.85 -6.29 22.95
C GLY A 141 14.33 -6.45 22.97
N THR A 142 13.77 -6.27 24.15
CA THR A 142 12.34 -6.41 24.44
C THR A 142 11.82 -5.10 25.01
N TYR A 143 10.58 -4.75 24.65
CA TYR A 143 10.01 -3.44 24.97
C TYR A 143 8.55 -3.59 25.37
N ASP A 144 8.14 -2.95 26.45
CA ASP A 144 6.76 -2.95 26.91
C ASP A 144 6.06 -1.64 26.55
N ILE A 145 4.78 -1.76 26.18
CA ILE A 145 3.92 -0.66 25.76
C ILE A 145 2.93 -0.35 26.88
N TYR A 146 2.93 0.88 27.35
CA TYR A 146 2.03 1.35 28.42
C TYR A 146 1.14 2.49 27.93
N VAL A 147 -0.15 2.44 28.28
CA VAL A 147 -1.13 3.48 27.93
C VAL A 147 -1.88 3.93 29.19
N LYS A 148 -1.84 5.23 29.46
CA LYS A 148 -2.69 5.89 30.45
C LYS A 148 -4.04 6.21 29.81
N GLN A 149 -5.12 5.67 30.38
CA GLN A 149 -6.49 5.90 29.90
C GLN A 149 -7.02 7.30 30.25
N ASN A 150 -6.48 7.94 31.29
CA ASN A 150 -6.84 9.29 31.71
C ASN A 150 -5.60 10.19 31.68
N GLN A 151 -5.74 11.45 31.26
CA GLN A 151 -4.71 12.50 31.39
C GLN A 151 -4.51 12.91 32.87
N SER A 152 -4.51 11.96 33.82
CA SER A 152 -4.07 12.28 35.18
C SER A 152 -2.56 12.46 35.16
N ASN A 153 -2.08 13.53 35.81
CA ASN A 153 -0.66 13.82 35.99
C ASN A 153 0.07 12.81 36.90
N ASP A 154 -0.53 11.67 37.22
CA ASP A 154 0.14 10.64 38.02
C ASP A 154 1.36 10.10 37.26
N GLU A 155 2.51 10.05 37.92
CA GLU A 155 3.76 9.47 37.37
C GLU A 155 3.67 7.97 37.13
N LYS A 156 2.58 7.30 37.55
CA LYS A 156 2.39 5.87 37.31
C LYS A 156 2.36 5.56 35.82
N LEU A 157 3.13 4.56 35.42
CA LEU A 157 3.00 3.90 34.14
C LEU A 157 1.58 3.33 34.05
N GLY A 158 0.88 3.61 32.94
CA GLY A 158 -0.51 3.20 32.74
C GLY A 158 -0.65 1.68 32.64
N GLU A 159 -1.72 1.22 31.99
CA GLU A 159 -1.89 -0.21 31.75
C GLU A 159 -0.91 -0.71 30.68
N LYS A 160 -0.29 -1.87 30.92
CA LYS A 160 0.53 -2.54 29.89
C LYS A 160 -0.40 -3.13 28.84
N VAL A 161 -0.33 -2.61 27.61
CA VAL A 161 -1.22 -3.00 26.50
C VAL A 161 -0.57 -3.96 25.50
N GLY A 162 0.75 -4.12 25.58
CA GLY A 162 1.49 -5.01 24.68
C GLY A 162 2.99 -5.02 24.95
N SER A 163 3.69 -5.83 24.17
CA SER A 163 5.15 -5.95 24.20
C SER A 163 5.71 -6.23 22.81
N TYR A 164 6.90 -5.73 22.53
CA TYR A 164 7.74 -6.14 21.41
C TYR A 164 8.84 -7.09 21.87
N ASN A 165 9.18 -8.05 21.01
CA ASN A 165 10.22 -9.04 21.28
C ASN A 165 11.17 -9.16 20.09
N GLY A 166 12.24 -8.35 20.08
CA GLY A 166 13.31 -8.39 19.08
C GLY A 166 12.93 -7.96 17.66
N GLN A 167 11.68 -7.52 17.43
CA GLN A 167 11.19 -7.11 16.13
C GLN A 167 10.03 -6.13 16.25
N GLY A 168 9.79 -5.36 15.19
CA GLY A 168 8.70 -4.41 15.08
C GLY A 168 9.17 -2.97 14.96
N SER A 169 8.22 -2.06 14.90
CA SER A 169 8.46 -0.62 14.83
C SER A 169 7.39 0.14 15.59
N PHE A 170 7.72 1.36 15.99
CA PHE A 170 6.79 2.23 16.71
C PHE A 170 7.14 3.72 16.51
N GLY A 171 6.17 4.58 16.83
CA GLY A 171 6.35 6.03 16.82
C GLY A 171 6.03 6.72 15.50
N GLU A 172 5.50 6.01 14.51
CA GLU A 172 5.12 6.53 13.20
C GLU A 172 3.93 7.49 13.24
N LEU A 173 3.00 7.28 14.18
CA LEU A 173 1.75 8.04 14.25
C LEU A 173 1.97 9.53 14.49
N ALA A 174 2.87 9.86 15.42
CA ALA A 174 3.20 11.23 15.75
C ALA A 174 3.81 11.97 14.56
N LEU A 175 4.63 11.29 13.74
CA LEU A 175 5.31 11.89 12.60
C LEU A 175 4.36 12.22 11.45
N MET A 176 3.33 11.40 11.27
CA MET A 176 2.35 11.60 10.21
C MET A 176 1.39 12.75 10.55
N TYR A 177 0.90 12.80 11.79
CA TYR A 177 -0.23 13.67 12.18
C TYR A 177 0.13 14.81 13.13
N ASN A 178 1.41 15.02 13.40
CA ASN A 178 1.90 15.97 14.41
C ASN A 178 1.12 15.89 15.73
N THR A 179 0.95 14.67 16.23
CA THR A 179 0.30 14.39 17.53
C THR A 179 1.32 14.06 18.59
N SER A 180 0.96 14.31 19.84
CA SER A 180 1.67 13.75 20.99
C SER A 180 1.68 12.22 20.96
N ARG A 181 2.66 11.62 21.63
CA ARG A 181 2.84 10.18 21.75
C ARG A 181 1.64 9.54 22.46
N ALA A 182 1.03 8.53 21.83
CA ALA A 182 -0.16 7.86 22.34
C ALA A 182 0.12 6.86 23.47
N ALA A 183 1.36 6.40 23.60
CA ALA A 183 1.78 5.39 24.56
C ALA A 183 3.22 5.65 25.01
N SER A 184 3.58 5.13 26.18
CA SER A 184 4.97 5.03 26.61
C SER A 184 5.56 3.69 26.17
N ILE A 185 6.83 3.68 25.76
CA ILE A 185 7.59 2.48 25.39
C ILE A 185 8.81 2.40 26.31
N ILE A 186 8.98 1.27 26.99
CA ILE A 186 10.06 1.06 27.96
C ILE A 186 10.83 -0.20 27.59
N ALA A 187 12.15 -0.10 27.55
CA ALA A 187 13.02 -1.25 27.34
C ALA A 187 12.99 -2.16 28.58
N THR A 188 12.67 -3.44 28.39
CA THR A 188 12.72 -4.47 29.45
C THR A 188 13.99 -5.29 29.41
N THR A 189 14.80 -5.12 28.37
CA THR A 189 16.17 -5.65 28.27
C THR A 189 17.05 -4.63 27.56
N ASN A 190 18.38 -4.79 27.67
CA ASN A 190 19.30 -4.03 26.83
C ASN A 190 19.05 -4.37 25.36
N GLY A 191 19.03 -3.35 24.50
CA GLY A 191 18.63 -3.50 23.10
C GLY A 191 19.21 -2.44 22.19
N ILE A 192 18.93 -2.61 20.91
CA ILE A 192 19.30 -1.66 19.85
C ILE A 192 18.03 -1.27 19.10
N LEU A 193 17.91 0.03 18.84
CA LEU A 193 16.89 0.65 18.02
C LEU A 193 17.55 1.40 16.86
N TRP A 194 16.83 1.49 15.75
CA TRP A 194 17.14 2.39 14.65
C TRP A 194 16.14 3.53 14.66
N LEU A 195 16.62 4.77 14.81
CA LEU A 195 15.77 5.95 14.82
C LEU A 195 15.90 6.75 13.54
N MET A 196 14.81 7.38 13.12
CA MET A 196 14.78 8.36 12.03
C MET A 196 13.90 9.53 12.44
N ASP A 197 14.40 10.75 12.23
CA ASP A 197 13.67 11.96 12.64
C ASP A 197 12.46 12.24 11.75
N ARG A 198 11.52 13.00 12.30
CA ARG A 198 10.26 13.43 11.68
C ARG A 198 10.46 14.02 10.29
N ASN A 199 11.38 14.95 10.15
CA ASN A 199 11.54 15.71 8.90
C ASN A 199 12.09 14.80 7.82
N THR A 200 13.11 14.00 8.15
CA THR A 200 13.67 13.01 7.22
C THR A 200 12.62 11.95 6.85
N PHE A 201 11.87 11.42 7.82
CA PHE A 201 10.78 10.48 7.58
C PHE A 201 9.74 11.06 6.60
N ARG A 202 9.20 12.24 6.92
CA ARG A 202 8.15 12.89 6.13
C ARG A 202 8.64 13.20 4.73
N ARG A 203 9.84 13.78 4.61
CA ARG A 203 10.43 14.12 3.33
C ARG A 203 10.58 12.90 2.44
N ILE A 204 11.18 11.80 2.93
CA ILE A 204 11.36 10.60 2.12
C ILE A 204 10.02 10.04 1.65
N VAL A 205 9.05 9.90 2.55
CA VAL A 205 7.73 9.30 2.23
C VAL A 205 6.92 10.20 1.28
N LEU A 206 6.84 11.50 1.55
CA LEU A 206 6.04 12.44 0.75
C LEU A 206 6.68 12.73 -0.61
N LYS A 207 8.02 12.86 -0.66
CA LYS A 207 8.76 13.05 -1.91
C LYS A 207 8.68 11.81 -2.80
N ALA A 208 8.79 10.62 -2.22
CA ALA A 208 8.59 9.36 -2.95
C ALA A 208 7.19 9.27 -3.57
N ALA A 209 6.15 9.61 -2.79
CA ALA A 209 4.78 9.65 -3.27
C ALA A 209 4.58 10.65 -4.42
N PHE A 210 5.20 11.83 -4.31
CA PHE A 210 5.18 12.85 -5.34
C PHE A 210 5.88 12.40 -6.62
N HIS A 211 7.12 11.92 -6.54
CA HIS A 211 7.86 11.43 -7.71
C HIS A 211 7.17 10.25 -8.38
N LYS A 212 6.60 9.33 -7.61
CA LYS A 212 5.83 8.21 -8.16
C LYS A 212 4.63 8.70 -8.97
N ARG A 213 3.88 9.67 -8.43
CA ARG A 213 2.77 10.29 -9.18
C ARG A 213 3.27 10.96 -10.45
N GLN A 214 4.33 11.76 -10.37
CA GLN A 214 4.88 12.48 -11.50
C GLN A 214 5.33 11.54 -12.62
N THR A 215 6.06 10.48 -12.26
CA THR A 215 6.48 9.40 -13.19
C THR A 215 5.29 8.79 -13.92
N TYR A 216 4.19 8.54 -13.20
CA TYR A 216 2.98 7.99 -13.83
C TYR A 216 2.21 8.99 -14.66
N VAL A 217 2.14 10.25 -14.25
CA VAL A 217 1.53 11.31 -15.08
C VAL A 217 2.27 11.44 -16.40
N GLU A 218 3.61 11.47 -16.39
CA GLU A 218 4.45 11.52 -17.58
C GLU A 218 4.28 10.27 -18.46
N LEU A 219 4.29 9.07 -17.86
CA LEU A 219 4.04 7.83 -18.58
C LEU A 219 2.66 7.85 -19.27
N LEU A 220 1.63 8.36 -18.59
CA LEU A 220 0.27 8.44 -19.14
C LEU A 220 0.17 9.52 -20.23
N GLU A 221 0.99 10.57 -20.19
CA GLU A 221 1.06 11.61 -21.23
C GLU A 221 1.63 11.10 -22.54
N ASP A 222 2.61 10.21 -22.47
CA ASP A 222 3.23 9.63 -23.66
C ASP A 222 2.29 8.68 -24.42
N ILE A 223 1.27 8.13 -23.75
CA ILE A 223 0.34 7.16 -24.32
C ILE A 223 -0.73 7.88 -25.13
N PRO A 224 -0.77 7.77 -26.48
CA PRO A 224 -1.66 8.57 -27.32
C PRO A 224 -3.14 8.42 -26.96
N LEU A 225 -3.54 7.21 -26.59
CA LEU A 225 -4.90 6.88 -26.17
C LEU A 225 -5.34 7.62 -24.90
N LEU A 226 -4.40 7.88 -23.98
CA LEU A 226 -4.68 8.45 -22.66
C LEU A 226 -4.55 9.98 -22.65
N LYS A 227 -4.21 10.58 -23.80
CA LYS A 227 -4.23 12.03 -24.00
C LYS A 227 -5.63 12.63 -23.96
N GLU A 228 -6.68 11.81 -24.13
CA GLU A 228 -8.08 12.25 -23.95
C GLU A 228 -8.44 12.54 -22.49
N LEU A 229 -7.67 12.01 -21.53
CA LEU A 229 -7.87 12.31 -20.11
C LEU A 229 -7.41 13.74 -19.83
N SER A 230 -8.25 14.50 -19.13
CA SER A 230 -7.83 15.76 -18.52
C SER A 230 -6.69 15.54 -17.52
N SER A 231 -5.95 16.60 -17.18
CA SER A 231 -4.87 16.53 -16.17
C SER A 231 -5.36 15.96 -14.83
N TYR A 232 -6.58 16.32 -14.40
CA TYR A 232 -7.19 15.81 -13.18
C TYR A 232 -7.52 14.31 -13.28
N GLU A 233 -8.11 13.86 -14.39
CA GLU A 233 -8.41 12.44 -14.61
C GLU A 233 -7.13 11.60 -14.68
N ARG A 234 -6.11 12.10 -15.39
CA ARG A 234 -4.79 11.46 -15.48
C ARG A 234 -4.14 11.32 -14.12
N THR A 235 -4.24 12.35 -13.27
CA THR A 235 -3.74 12.30 -11.89
C THR A 235 -4.48 11.23 -11.06
N ASN A 236 -5.79 11.08 -11.24
CA ASN A 236 -6.55 10.05 -10.55
C ASN A 236 -6.16 8.63 -11.00
N VAL A 237 -5.87 8.45 -12.30
CA VAL A 237 -5.33 7.19 -12.82
C VAL A 237 -3.94 6.91 -12.24
N ALA A 238 -3.04 7.91 -12.26
CA ALA A 238 -1.71 7.79 -11.68
C ALA A 238 -1.74 7.39 -10.19
N ASP A 239 -2.66 7.97 -9.41
CA ASP A 239 -2.88 7.63 -7.99
C ASP A 239 -3.38 6.18 -7.77
N ALA A 240 -3.96 5.55 -8.79
CA ALA A 240 -4.49 4.18 -8.74
C ALA A 240 -3.50 3.11 -9.27
N LEU A 241 -2.45 3.53 -9.99
CA LEU A 241 -1.47 2.61 -10.56
C LEU A 241 -0.54 2.00 -9.50
N GLN A 242 -0.24 0.71 -9.68
CA GLN A 242 0.71 -0.04 -8.85
C GLN A 242 1.85 -0.60 -9.70
N SER A 243 3.09 -0.40 -9.25
CA SER A 243 4.27 -0.95 -9.91
C SER A 243 4.39 -2.46 -9.64
N ARG A 244 4.65 -3.25 -10.68
CA ARG A 244 5.08 -4.65 -10.58
C ARG A 244 6.26 -4.92 -11.50
N ILE A 245 7.25 -5.66 -11.01
CA ILE A 245 8.44 -6.05 -11.77
C ILE A 245 8.37 -7.55 -12.04
N TYR A 246 8.62 -7.94 -13.28
CA TYR A 246 8.66 -9.32 -13.75
C TYR A 246 10.04 -9.64 -14.28
N GLN A 247 10.55 -10.83 -13.91
CA GLN A 247 11.82 -11.34 -14.40
C GLN A 247 11.66 -11.96 -15.81
N ASP A 248 12.76 -12.15 -16.52
CA ASP A 248 12.74 -12.70 -17.88
C ASP A 248 11.97 -14.04 -17.95
N GLY A 249 11.13 -14.18 -18.97
CA GLY A 249 10.30 -15.36 -19.19
C GLY A 249 9.10 -15.50 -18.25
N ALA A 250 8.93 -14.63 -17.25
CA ALA A 250 7.80 -14.71 -16.32
C ALA A 250 6.47 -14.48 -17.05
N THR A 251 5.47 -15.31 -16.75
CA THR A 251 4.09 -15.14 -17.24
C THR A 251 3.41 -14.00 -16.48
N ILE A 252 2.98 -12.99 -17.22
CA ILE A 252 2.23 -11.84 -16.70
C ILE A 252 0.73 -12.09 -16.80
N ILE A 253 0.30 -12.66 -17.93
CA ILE A 253 -1.09 -13.06 -18.20
C ILE A 253 -1.07 -14.45 -18.80
N SER A 254 -1.95 -15.34 -18.34
CA SER A 254 -2.23 -16.60 -19.03
C SER A 254 -3.51 -16.51 -19.85
N GLN A 255 -3.45 -16.96 -21.10
CA GLN A 255 -4.63 -17.12 -21.94
C GLN A 255 -5.69 -18.01 -21.23
N GLY A 256 -6.96 -17.61 -21.34
CA GLY A 256 -8.09 -18.33 -20.77
C GLY A 256 -8.41 -17.99 -19.31
N GLU A 257 -7.56 -17.26 -18.60
CA GLU A 257 -7.86 -16.79 -17.25
C GLU A 257 -8.85 -15.62 -17.25
N THR A 258 -9.53 -15.36 -16.13
CA THR A 258 -10.35 -14.15 -15.98
C THR A 258 -9.46 -12.92 -15.86
N GLY A 259 -9.70 -11.90 -16.69
CA GLY A 259 -8.98 -10.63 -16.58
C GLY A 259 -9.46 -9.80 -15.40
N LYS A 260 -8.53 -9.43 -14.50
CA LYS A 260 -8.81 -8.64 -13.28
C LYS A 260 -8.08 -7.30 -13.24
N GLU A 261 -7.21 -7.07 -14.21
CA GLU A 261 -6.29 -5.93 -14.25
C GLU A 261 -5.79 -5.69 -15.67
N MET A 262 -5.39 -4.47 -15.98
CA MET A 262 -4.65 -4.10 -17.19
C MET A 262 -3.26 -3.61 -16.81
N PHE A 263 -2.37 -3.59 -17.80
CA PHE A 263 -0.96 -3.30 -17.63
C PHE A 263 -0.51 -2.22 -18.61
N ILE A 264 0.36 -1.34 -18.15
CA ILE A 264 1.08 -0.34 -18.95
C ILE A 264 2.57 -0.61 -18.77
N ILE A 265 3.34 -0.64 -19.86
CA ILE A 265 4.77 -0.95 -19.82
C ILE A 265 5.54 0.32 -19.45
N GLU A 266 6.11 0.34 -18.23
CA GLU A 266 7.01 1.40 -17.77
C GLU A 266 8.40 1.26 -18.40
N SER A 267 8.91 0.02 -18.43
CA SER A 267 10.18 -0.36 -19.04
C SER A 267 10.22 -1.86 -19.36
N GLY A 268 11.14 -2.27 -20.23
CA GLY A 268 11.27 -3.66 -20.69
C GLY A 268 10.41 -3.96 -21.92
N THR A 269 10.24 -5.24 -22.22
CA THR A 269 9.50 -5.73 -23.38
C THR A 269 8.57 -6.86 -22.99
N VAL A 270 7.35 -6.86 -23.50
CA VAL A 270 6.38 -7.93 -23.28
C VAL A 270 6.10 -8.63 -24.61
N ARG A 271 6.21 -9.95 -24.62
CA ARG A 271 5.81 -10.81 -25.74
C ARG A 271 4.38 -11.27 -25.53
N ILE A 272 3.51 -11.02 -26.52
CA ILE A 272 2.14 -11.51 -26.54
C ILE A 272 2.07 -12.76 -27.41
N SER A 273 1.56 -13.86 -26.87
CA SER A 273 1.43 -15.13 -27.59
C SER A 273 0.06 -15.75 -27.40
N VAL A 274 -0.38 -16.54 -28.37
CA VAL A 274 -1.59 -17.36 -28.30
C VAL A 274 -1.25 -18.82 -28.49
N LYS A 275 -1.86 -19.68 -27.68
CA LYS A 275 -1.75 -21.13 -27.81
C LYS A 275 -2.86 -21.66 -28.71
N GLU A 276 -2.47 -22.32 -29.79
CA GLU A 276 -3.35 -22.98 -30.74
C GLU A 276 -2.84 -24.39 -31.02
N ASN A 277 -3.72 -25.41 -30.94
CA ASN A 277 -3.36 -26.81 -31.21
C ASN A 277 -2.08 -27.28 -30.49
N SER A 278 -1.92 -26.86 -29.23
CA SER A 278 -0.74 -27.10 -28.39
C SER A 278 0.57 -26.44 -28.83
N LYS A 279 0.57 -25.61 -29.88
CA LYS A 279 1.69 -24.75 -30.25
C LYS A 279 1.44 -23.33 -29.79
N GLU A 280 2.49 -22.65 -29.36
CA GLU A 280 2.44 -21.24 -28.98
C GLU A 280 2.93 -20.40 -30.15
N VAL A 281 2.10 -19.45 -30.59
CA VAL A 281 2.36 -18.52 -31.69
C VAL A 281 2.53 -17.13 -31.09
N GLU A 282 3.66 -16.49 -31.34
CA GLU A 282 3.90 -15.10 -30.96
C GLU A 282 3.11 -14.16 -31.89
N LEU A 283 2.29 -13.26 -31.31
CA LEU A 283 1.52 -12.27 -32.07
C LEU A 283 2.30 -10.96 -32.24
N SER A 284 2.91 -10.48 -31.16
CA SER A 284 3.56 -9.17 -31.11
C SER A 284 4.50 -9.04 -29.92
N ARG A 285 5.35 -8.01 -29.97
CA ARG A 285 6.15 -7.53 -28.85
C ARG A 285 5.82 -6.07 -28.58
N LEU A 286 5.61 -5.76 -27.31
CA LEU A 286 5.22 -4.45 -26.82
C LEU A 286 6.34 -3.86 -25.98
N GLY A 287 6.70 -2.61 -26.23
CA GLY A 287 7.74 -1.88 -25.48
C GLY A 287 7.15 -0.81 -24.56
N LYS A 288 8.02 0.03 -23.97
CA LYS A 288 7.64 1.17 -23.12
C LYS A 288 6.52 2.01 -23.75
N GLY A 289 5.52 2.37 -22.95
CA GLY A 289 4.36 3.17 -23.37
C GLY A 289 3.26 2.36 -24.07
N ALA A 290 3.48 1.09 -24.39
CA ALA A 290 2.39 0.21 -24.78
C ALA A 290 1.59 -0.27 -23.55
N TYR A 291 0.36 -0.69 -23.78
CA TYR A 291 -0.52 -1.27 -22.77
C TYR A 291 -1.13 -2.58 -23.28
N PHE A 292 -1.58 -3.43 -22.36
CA PHE A 292 -2.22 -4.70 -22.69
C PHE A 292 -3.11 -5.20 -21.55
N GLY A 293 -3.97 -6.17 -21.87
CA GLY A 293 -4.88 -6.81 -20.92
C GLY A 293 -6.22 -6.08 -20.72
N GLU A 294 -6.41 -4.93 -21.36
CA GLU A 294 -7.67 -4.19 -21.39
C GLU A 294 -8.81 -4.98 -22.02
N LEU A 295 -8.51 -5.83 -23.03
CA LEU A 295 -9.54 -6.54 -23.80
C LEU A 295 -10.47 -7.37 -22.91
N ALA A 296 -9.91 -8.10 -21.95
CA ALA A 296 -10.69 -8.91 -21.01
C ALA A 296 -11.56 -8.05 -20.07
N LEU A 297 -11.11 -6.85 -19.73
CA LEU A 297 -11.84 -5.92 -18.88
C LEU A 297 -13.01 -5.27 -19.62
N ILE A 298 -12.82 -4.94 -20.90
CA ILE A 298 -13.82 -4.29 -21.74
C ILE A 298 -14.88 -5.30 -22.20
N THR A 299 -14.45 -6.45 -22.71
CA THR A 299 -15.37 -7.47 -23.26
C THR A 299 -16.01 -8.37 -22.21
N LYS A 300 -15.51 -8.33 -20.96
CA LYS A 300 -15.90 -9.24 -19.87
C LYS A 300 -15.69 -10.72 -20.23
N ARG A 301 -14.70 -11.01 -21.07
CA ARG A 301 -14.31 -12.36 -21.50
C ARG A 301 -12.98 -12.77 -20.86
N PRO A 302 -12.67 -14.08 -20.83
CA PRO A 302 -11.35 -14.55 -20.45
C PRO A 302 -10.24 -13.94 -21.34
N ARG A 303 -9.00 -13.96 -20.84
CA ARG A 303 -7.81 -13.45 -21.53
C ARG A 303 -7.65 -14.14 -22.88
N ALA A 304 -7.62 -13.36 -23.96
CA ALA A 304 -7.53 -13.88 -25.33
C ALA A 304 -6.14 -14.43 -25.67
N ALA A 305 -5.10 -13.92 -25.02
CA ALA A 305 -3.70 -14.26 -25.24
C ALA A 305 -2.95 -14.31 -23.91
N SER A 306 -1.80 -14.98 -23.91
CA SER A 306 -0.82 -14.93 -22.84
C SER A 306 0.15 -13.77 -23.07
N ALA A 307 0.73 -13.25 -22.00
CA ALA A 307 1.76 -12.21 -22.04
C ALA A 307 2.94 -12.64 -21.17
N TYR A 308 4.16 -12.50 -21.69
CA TYR A 308 5.40 -12.91 -21.05
C TYR A 308 6.40 -11.76 -21.02
N ALA A 309 7.10 -11.60 -19.91
CA ALA A 309 8.22 -10.66 -19.82
C ALA A 309 9.39 -11.14 -20.71
N VAL A 310 10.02 -10.20 -21.41
CA VAL A 310 11.25 -10.41 -22.18
C VAL A 310 12.31 -9.49 -21.59
N GLY A 311 13.24 -10.09 -20.85
CA GLY A 311 14.10 -9.37 -19.91
C GLY A 311 13.33 -8.89 -18.67
N GLU A 312 14.03 -8.17 -17.80
CA GLU A 312 13.36 -7.49 -16.67
C GLU A 312 12.37 -6.45 -17.20
N THR A 313 11.10 -6.61 -16.81
CA THR A 313 10.01 -5.77 -17.29
C THR A 313 9.27 -5.16 -16.11
N LYS A 314 9.11 -3.85 -16.14
CA LYS A 314 8.38 -3.09 -15.12
C LYS A 314 7.04 -2.61 -15.68
N LEU A 315 5.97 -2.92 -14.98
CA LEU A 315 4.60 -2.64 -15.39
C LEU A 315 3.88 -1.79 -14.34
N ALA A 316 3.13 -0.80 -14.82
CA ALA A 316 2.12 -0.10 -14.04
C ALA A 316 0.80 -0.85 -14.20
N VAL A 317 0.22 -1.27 -13.09
CA VAL A 317 -0.95 -2.15 -13.03
C VAL A 317 -2.15 -1.36 -12.55
N LEU A 318 -3.27 -1.51 -13.26
CA LEU A 318 -4.56 -0.94 -12.90
C LEU A 318 -5.59 -2.06 -12.72
N ASP A 319 -6.18 -2.15 -11.53
CA ASP A 319 -7.19 -3.15 -11.22
C ASP A 319 -8.53 -2.88 -11.93
N VAL A 320 -9.37 -3.90 -12.04
CA VAL A 320 -10.67 -3.80 -12.74
C VAL A 320 -11.62 -2.75 -12.16
N ALA A 321 -11.66 -2.58 -10.84
CA ALA A 321 -12.57 -1.62 -10.22
C ALA A 321 -12.11 -0.19 -10.47
N SER A 322 -10.79 0.05 -10.40
CA SER A 322 -10.18 1.32 -10.79
C SER A 322 -10.33 1.58 -12.30
N PHE A 323 -10.16 0.57 -13.14
CA PHE A 323 -10.35 0.67 -14.59
C PHE A 323 -11.76 1.13 -14.93
N GLU A 324 -12.80 0.46 -14.42
CA GLU A 324 -14.20 0.81 -14.70
C GLU A 324 -14.55 2.21 -14.24
N ARG A 325 -14.01 2.63 -13.09
CA ARG A 325 -14.27 3.95 -12.50
C ARG A 325 -13.53 5.08 -13.19
N LEU A 326 -12.29 4.85 -13.63
CA LEU A 326 -11.38 5.91 -14.07
C LEU A 326 -11.19 5.97 -15.58
N MET A 327 -11.31 4.84 -16.28
CA MET A 327 -11.03 4.76 -17.72
C MET A 327 -12.27 4.95 -18.59
N GLY A 328 -13.42 5.27 -17.98
CA GLY A 328 -14.68 5.56 -18.68
C GLY A 328 -14.54 6.46 -19.93
N PRO A 329 -13.84 7.61 -19.84
CA PRO A 329 -13.61 8.48 -21.00
C PRO A 329 -12.88 7.78 -22.16
N CYS A 330 -11.87 6.97 -21.84
CA CYS A 330 -11.04 6.27 -22.83
C CYS A 330 -11.66 4.98 -23.36
N LEU A 331 -12.73 4.45 -22.74
CA LEU A 331 -13.33 3.17 -23.15
C LEU A 331 -13.72 3.16 -24.62
N LYS A 332 -14.28 4.26 -25.14
CA LYS A 332 -14.69 4.36 -26.55
C LYS A 332 -13.51 4.25 -27.51
N VAL A 333 -12.37 4.84 -27.16
CA VAL A 333 -11.17 4.78 -28.01
C VAL A 333 -10.47 3.45 -27.88
N MET A 334 -10.42 2.87 -26.66
CA MET A 334 -9.96 1.50 -26.47
C MET A 334 -10.77 0.51 -27.31
N GLN A 335 -12.11 0.66 -27.33
CA GLN A 335 -13.00 -0.18 -28.13
C GLN A 335 -12.71 -0.12 -29.63
N ARG A 336 -12.32 1.04 -30.18
CA ARG A 336 -11.92 1.13 -31.60
C ARG A 336 -10.64 0.35 -31.90
N ASN A 337 -9.72 0.30 -30.95
CA ASN A 337 -8.49 -0.49 -31.10
C ASN A 337 -8.75 -2.00 -30.95
N ILE A 338 -9.84 -2.41 -30.28
CA ILE A 338 -10.22 -3.82 -30.16
C ILE A 338 -10.45 -4.45 -31.53
N ASP A 339 -11.12 -3.76 -32.46
CA ASP A 339 -11.38 -4.31 -33.80
C ASP A 339 -10.06 -4.65 -34.52
N THR A 340 -9.02 -3.85 -34.30
CA THR A 340 -7.69 -4.10 -34.87
C THR A 340 -7.06 -5.34 -34.24
N TYR A 341 -7.14 -5.47 -32.91
CA TYR A 341 -6.65 -6.64 -32.18
C TYR A 341 -7.39 -7.92 -32.55
N GLU A 342 -8.72 -7.90 -32.59
CA GLU A 342 -9.53 -9.05 -32.96
C GLU A 342 -9.24 -9.50 -34.40
N LYS A 343 -9.02 -8.54 -35.31
CA LYS A 343 -8.63 -8.86 -36.67
C LYS A 343 -7.27 -9.57 -36.72
N GLN A 344 -6.25 -9.04 -36.04
CA GLN A 344 -4.94 -9.69 -35.94
C GLN A 344 -5.03 -11.09 -35.31
N LEU A 345 -5.80 -11.25 -34.24
CA LEU A 345 -6.07 -12.55 -33.62
C LEU A 345 -6.75 -13.51 -34.60
N SER A 346 -7.75 -13.03 -35.35
CA SER A 346 -8.51 -13.84 -36.30
C SER A 346 -7.68 -14.30 -37.50
N GLU A 347 -6.77 -13.45 -37.98
CA GLU A 347 -5.86 -13.77 -39.09
C GLU A 347 -4.84 -14.84 -38.68
N LEU A 348 -4.37 -14.80 -37.42
CA LEU A 348 -3.39 -15.75 -36.89
C LEU A 348 -4.00 -17.09 -36.45
N LEU A 349 -5.19 -17.07 -35.87
CA LEU A 349 -5.89 -18.28 -35.40
C LEU A 349 -6.62 -19.06 -36.51
N GLY A 350 -6.59 -18.57 -37.74
CA GLY A 350 -7.31 -19.18 -38.86
C GLY A 350 -8.83 -19.25 -38.67
N THR A 351 -9.52 -19.56 -39.76
CA THR A 351 -11.00 -19.53 -39.90
C THR A 351 -11.76 -20.39 -38.88
N ASN A 352 -11.13 -21.33 -38.19
CA ASN A 352 -11.81 -22.26 -37.28
C ASN A 352 -12.29 -21.62 -35.96
N ASN A 353 -11.80 -20.43 -35.59
CA ASN A 353 -12.32 -19.68 -34.43
C ASN A 353 -13.24 -18.49 -34.81
N GLN A 354 -13.54 -18.28 -36.09
CA GLN A 354 -14.56 -17.30 -36.49
C GLN A 354 -15.94 -17.62 -35.90
N LEU A 355 -16.23 -18.87 -35.55
CA LEU A 355 -17.48 -19.23 -34.86
C LEU A 355 -17.53 -18.71 -33.42
N LYS A 356 -16.40 -18.75 -32.69
CA LYS A 356 -16.33 -18.11 -31.37
C LYS A 356 -16.36 -16.60 -31.47
N LEU A 357 -15.72 -16.02 -32.49
CA LEU A 357 -15.71 -14.57 -32.79
C LEU A 357 -17.03 -14.02 -33.36
N ASN A 358 -17.84 -14.80 -34.06
CA ASN A 358 -19.10 -14.32 -34.65
C ASN A 358 -20.31 -14.46 -33.71
N GLU A 359 -20.27 -15.36 -32.72
CA GLU A 359 -21.17 -15.26 -31.56
C GLU A 359 -21.00 -13.93 -30.79
N PHE A 360 -19.93 -13.15 -31.07
CA PHE A 360 -19.71 -11.82 -30.49
C PHE A 360 -20.72 -10.76 -30.95
N ARG A 361 -21.39 -10.92 -32.09
CA ARG A 361 -22.26 -9.88 -32.65
C ARG A 361 -23.74 -9.99 -32.27
N SER A 362 -24.16 -11.06 -31.60
CA SER A 362 -25.58 -11.39 -31.44
C SER A 362 -26.11 -11.39 -29.99
N LYS A 363 -25.47 -10.68 -29.06
CA LYS A 363 -26.04 -10.41 -27.73
C LYS A 363 -25.98 -8.95 -27.35
#